data_AF-F2NFA1-F1
#
_entry.id   AF-F2NFA1-F1
#
_cell.length_a   1.000
_cell.length_b   1.000
_cell.length_c   1.000
_cell.angle_alpha   90.00
_cell.angle_beta   90.00
_cell.angle_gamma   90.00
#
_symmetry.space_group_name_H-M   'P 1'
#
loop_
_entity.id
_entity.type
_entity.pdbx_description
1 polymer ?
#
loop_
_entity_poly.entity_id
_entity_poly.type
_entity_poly.pdbx_seq_one_letter_code
_entity_poly.pdbx_strand_id
1 'polypeptide(L)'
;MLRKGCRNFWILLWTVMLCFGITAAVVADDFSDYKTAAGKTGVVNLPTVEGGWFTAVDYFPTEATAMIDGKFQAQGRMIAANNDKIYLQRTYGSNQWDVVATVPPGPMDPSFIHVSPDGSKIALGIGYGAPLVIIPTSALSVSNPQSVFNTGRVFTEINYYDGAWVDNRYFVVNGGQWPTGCEPPYYNNPNCSFQSGVGAVDTEVEDPATHVGVPLVLGIPGASADVHVDKNGNLLTGLGWATYPTNRTGELKVWGPGEWDPAAGSELDYGTNTKVVANNILSVAYLGEDAEGNLHVGGGDAFGVGGVNENGYAALIKHGIVNDIAAGTRTTPVTDGDKADNAEYKFFAPDPCQDDSATGILAGNWGKGLAVMWNPTYYETQSSCYGGAGSASDYWLPGVTPRLTIYYPGSAPDTDGDGIPDAADNAYLTPNAGQQDTDGDGYGNAADADLNNDNAVNQSDFLQFRQTFNTADPDADMNSSGEVNQQDYLMFRQRYNSSTPYY
;
A
#
# COMPACT_ATOMS: atom_id res chain seq x y z
N MET A 1 49.66 30.05 -69.81
CA MET A 1 50.13 30.08 -68.40
C MET A 1 48.89 30.08 -67.51
N LEU A 2 48.57 28.90 -66.96
CA LEU A 2 48.67 28.60 -65.52
C LEU A 2 47.63 29.41 -64.71
N ARG A 3 46.45 28.83 -64.47
CA ARG A 3 46.08 27.96 -63.31
C ARG A 3 45.59 28.86 -62.16
N LYS A 4 44.44 28.69 -61.52
CA LYS A 4 43.39 27.64 -61.33
C LYS A 4 42.12 28.45 -60.95
N GLY A 5 40.86 28.11 -61.21
CA GLY A 5 40.12 26.87 -61.42
C GLY A 5 38.71 27.17 -60.88
N CYS A 6 37.70 27.34 -61.76
CA CYS A 6 36.46 26.52 -61.82
C CYS A 6 35.80 26.22 -60.45
N ARG A 7 34.49 26.39 -60.22
CA ARG A 7 33.34 26.82 -61.03
C ARG A 7 32.16 26.90 -60.04
N ASN A 8 31.29 27.89 -60.18
CA ASN A 8 30.01 28.01 -59.46
C ASN A 8 29.14 26.75 -59.61
N PHE A 9 28.37 26.39 -58.57
CA PHE A 9 26.89 26.33 -58.65
C PHE A 9 26.19 25.94 -57.32
N TRP A 10 25.00 26.53 -57.12
CA TRP A 10 23.88 26.17 -56.21
C TRP A 10 23.82 26.73 -54.77
N ILE A 11 23.08 27.84 -54.66
CA ILE A 11 22.00 28.16 -53.69
C ILE A 11 21.97 27.29 -52.42
N LEU A 12 22.31 27.90 -51.28
CA LEU A 12 22.09 27.36 -49.94
C LEU A 12 20.63 27.63 -49.52
N LEU A 13 19.79 26.59 -49.50
CA LEU A 13 18.49 26.60 -48.83
C LEU A 13 18.76 26.61 -47.31
N TRP A 14 18.32 27.64 -46.61
CA TRP A 14 18.21 27.62 -45.15
C TRP A 14 16.96 26.83 -44.78
N THR A 15 17.11 25.53 -44.52
CA THR A 15 16.06 24.73 -43.89
C THR A 15 16.12 25.01 -42.39
N VAL A 16 15.20 25.84 -41.90
CA VAL A 16 14.88 25.89 -40.47
C VAL A 16 14.26 24.55 -40.13
N MET A 17 15.03 23.67 -39.51
CA MET A 17 14.55 22.43 -38.93
C MET A 17 13.74 22.80 -37.69
N LEU A 18 12.45 23.10 -37.88
CA LEU A 18 11.48 23.07 -36.79
C LEU A 18 11.44 21.62 -36.30
N CYS A 19 12.21 21.32 -35.25
CA CYS A 19 11.94 20.20 -34.38
C CYS A 19 10.56 20.46 -33.76
N PHE A 20 9.50 20.00 -34.43
CA PHE A 20 8.30 19.60 -33.72
C PHE A 20 8.72 18.40 -32.87
N GLY A 21 9.12 18.70 -31.63
CA GLY A 21 9.07 17.71 -30.57
C GLY A 21 7.62 17.32 -30.46
N ILE A 22 7.25 16.24 -31.14
CA ILE A 22 6.11 15.45 -30.74
C ILE A 22 6.58 14.84 -29.43
N THR A 23 6.37 15.56 -28.33
CA THR A 23 6.17 14.87 -27.06
C THR A 23 5.02 13.93 -27.36
N ALA A 24 5.31 12.63 -27.44
CA ALA A 24 4.24 11.66 -27.26
C ALA A 24 3.54 12.12 -25.99
N ALA A 25 2.28 12.54 -26.10
CA ALA A 25 1.46 12.66 -24.91
C ALA A 25 1.55 11.28 -24.29
N VAL A 26 2.17 11.21 -23.11
CA VAL A 26 2.02 10.05 -22.24
C VAL A 26 0.52 9.87 -22.17
N VAL A 27 0.02 8.78 -22.76
CA VAL A 27 -1.39 8.44 -22.64
C VAL A 27 -1.58 8.34 -21.13
N ALA A 28 -2.44 9.19 -20.57
CA ALA A 28 -2.78 9.08 -19.16
C ALA A 28 -3.20 7.63 -18.94
N ASP A 29 -2.48 6.93 -18.07
CA ASP A 29 -2.79 5.57 -17.65
C ASP A 29 -4.23 5.60 -17.13
N ASP A 30 -5.14 4.99 -17.88
CA ASP A 30 -6.57 5.19 -17.72
C ASP A 30 -7.10 4.11 -16.78
N PHE A 31 -8.20 4.42 -16.12
CA PHE A 31 -9.11 3.50 -15.45
C PHE A 31 -9.32 2.15 -16.16
N SER A 32 -9.18 2.16 -17.49
CA SER A 32 -9.27 1.02 -18.38
C SER A 32 -8.07 0.05 -18.33
N ASP A 33 -6.97 0.40 -17.67
CA ASP A 33 -5.71 -0.36 -17.64
C ASP A 33 -5.70 -1.48 -16.60
N TYR A 34 -6.51 -1.35 -15.54
CA TYR A 34 -6.78 -2.44 -14.59
C TYR A 34 -7.63 -3.59 -15.19
N LYS A 35 -7.53 -3.87 -16.50
CA LYS A 35 -8.28 -4.94 -17.18
C LYS A 35 -7.83 -6.30 -16.62
N THR A 36 -8.77 -6.97 -15.98
CA THR A 36 -8.67 -8.30 -15.35
C THR A 36 -8.52 -9.44 -16.36
N ALA A 37 -7.60 -9.33 -17.32
CA ALA A 37 -7.14 -10.54 -17.99
C ALA A 37 -6.35 -11.36 -16.98
N ALA A 38 -6.82 -12.57 -16.68
CA ALA A 38 -6.09 -13.54 -15.87
C ALA A 38 -4.63 -13.65 -16.39
N GLY A 39 -3.65 -13.44 -15.51
CA GLY A 39 -2.23 -13.43 -15.84
C GLY A 39 -1.54 -12.06 -15.83
N LYS A 40 -2.22 -10.98 -15.42
CA LYS A 40 -1.59 -9.66 -15.13
C LYS A 40 -1.70 -9.23 -13.65
N THR A 41 -2.25 -10.09 -12.81
CA THR A 41 -2.41 -9.83 -11.38
C THR A 41 -1.30 -10.52 -10.60
N GLY A 42 -0.59 -9.78 -9.75
CA GLY A 42 0.33 -10.35 -8.76
C GLY A 42 -0.44 -10.89 -7.57
N VAL A 43 0.12 -11.89 -6.90
CA VAL A 43 -0.42 -12.43 -5.64
C VAL A 43 0.68 -12.47 -4.62
N VAL A 44 0.46 -11.82 -3.48
CA VAL A 44 1.38 -11.85 -2.34
C VAL A 44 0.61 -12.32 -1.11
N ASN A 45 1.04 -13.42 -0.51
CA ASN A 45 0.57 -13.83 0.81
C ASN A 45 1.32 -13.02 1.87
N LEU A 46 0.57 -12.37 2.75
CA LEU A 46 1.09 -11.62 3.89
C LEU A 46 1.49 -12.58 5.03
N PRO A 47 2.23 -12.10 6.05
CA PRO A 47 2.51 -12.90 7.23
C PRO A 47 1.23 -13.49 7.84
N THR A 48 1.26 -14.79 8.16
CA THR A 48 0.15 -15.44 8.85
C THR A 48 -0.15 -14.74 10.16
N VAL A 49 -1.44 -14.57 10.46
CA VAL A 49 -1.90 -14.07 11.75
C VAL A 49 -1.49 -15.06 12.84
N GLU A 50 -0.45 -14.72 13.60
CA GLU A 50 -0.01 -15.53 14.75
C GLU A 50 -0.84 -15.22 16.01
N GLY A 51 -1.37 -14.00 16.10
CA GLY A 51 -2.18 -13.48 17.19
C GLY A 51 -2.94 -12.22 16.76
N GLY A 52 -3.98 -11.83 17.49
CA GLY A 52 -4.79 -10.65 17.16
C GLY A 52 -5.84 -10.89 16.06
N TRP A 53 -6.20 -9.81 15.34
CA TRP A 53 -7.35 -9.75 14.43
C TRP A 53 -7.00 -9.34 13.00
N PHE A 54 -5.77 -8.98 12.66
CA PHE A 54 -5.48 -8.41 11.33
C PHE A 54 -3.97 -8.34 11.03
N THR A 55 -3.62 -8.22 9.74
CA THR A 55 -2.29 -7.79 9.30
C THR A 55 -2.42 -6.43 8.62
N ALA A 56 -1.92 -5.38 9.28
CA ALA A 56 -1.78 -4.08 8.64
C ALA A 56 -0.62 -4.15 7.64
N VAL A 57 -0.76 -3.50 6.49
CA VAL A 57 0.26 -3.51 5.44
C VAL A 57 0.31 -2.16 4.76
N ASP A 58 1.50 -1.76 4.34
CA ASP A 58 1.76 -0.63 3.45
C ASP A 58 3.00 -0.90 2.58
N TYR A 59 3.41 0.04 1.73
CA TYR A 59 4.60 -0.05 0.89
C TYR A 59 5.47 1.20 1.01
N PHE A 60 6.76 1.04 0.76
CA PHE A 60 7.67 2.17 0.65
C PHE A 60 7.54 2.85 -0.71
N PRO A 61 7.39 4.19 -0.75
CA PRO A 61 7.23 4.92 -2.00
C PRO A 61 8.50 4.89 -2.86
N THR A 62 8.38 5.30 -4.13
CA THR A 62 9.51 5.41 -5.06
C THR A 62 10.55 6.42 -4.58
N GLU A 63 10.15 7.36 -3.74
CA GLU A 63 11.00 8.39 -3.15
C GLU A 63 11.83 7.85 -1.98
N ALA A 64 11.50 6.67 -1.45
CA ALA A 64 12.22 6.08 -0.32
C ALA A 64 13.66 5.74 -0.70
N THR A 65 14.62 6.31 0.04
CA THR A 65 16.05 6.06 -0.17
C THR A 65 16.70 5.27 0.97
N ALA A 66 15.92 4.82 1.95
CA ALA A 66 16.45 4.12 3.12
C ALA A 66 17.03 2.76 2.74
N MET A 67 18.18 2.43 3.32
CA MET A 67 18.80 1.11 3.24
C MET A 67 18.71 0.45 4.62
N ILE A 68 17.91 -0.61 4.73
CA ILE A 68 17.76 -1.39 5.97
C ILE A 68 18.95 -2.33 6.07
N ASP A 69 19.65 -2.28 7.22
CA ASP A 69 20.95 -2.94 7.45
C ASP A 69 22.03 -2.62 6.39
N GLY A 70 21.89 -1.51 5.65
CA GLY A 70 22.78 -1.17 4.53
C GLY A 70 22.68 -2.12 3.33
N LYS A 71 21.70 -3.04 3.32
CA LYS A 71 21.56 -4.12 2.33
C LYS A 71 20.23 -4.08 1.59
N PHE A 72 19.13 -3.93 2.31
CA PHE A 72 17.79 -3.98 1.74
C PHE A 72 17.30 -2.58 1.39
N GLN A 73 17.08 -2.31 0.11
CA GLN A 73 16.45 -1.07 -0.34
C GLN A 73 15.00 -1.02 0.15
N ALA A 74 14.60 0.03 0.87
CA ALA A 74 13.22 0.16 1.30
C ALA A 74 12.28 0.37 0.11
N GLN A 75 12.68 1.19 -0.87
CA GLN A 75 11.93 1.55 -2.08
C GLN A 75 11.14 0.38 -2.68
N GLY A 76 9.82 0.56 -2.81
CA GLY A 76 8.93 -0.39 -3.46
C GLY A 76 8.58 -1.64 -2.66
N ARG A 77 9.22 -1.88 -1.51
CA ARG A 77 8.94 -3.05 -0.68
C ARG A 77 7.69 -2.85 0.14
N MET A 78 7.00 -3.95 0.41
CA MET A 78 5.92 -3.96 1.38
C MET A 78 6.47 -4.05 2.81
N ILE A 79 5.75 -3.41 3.72
CA ILE A 79 5.93 -3.51 5.16
C ILE A 79 4.61 -3.94 5.79
N ALA A 80 4.66 -4.88 6.72
CA ALA A 80 3.47 -5.41 7.37
C ALA A 80 3.63 -5.42 8.89
N ALA A 81 2.53 -5.30 9.64
CA ALA A 81 2.51 -5.41 11.09
C ALA A 81 1.40 -6.37 11.53
N ASN A 82 1.76 -7.29 12.43
CA ASN A 82 0.84 -8.28 12.99
C ASN A 82 1.28 -8.69 14.40
N ASN A 83 0.32 -8.73 15.34
CA ASN A 83 0.44 -9.19 16.73
C ASN A 83 1.52 -8.47 17.56
N ASP A 84 2.78 -8.82 17.35
CA ASP A 84 3.95 -8.36 18.09
C ASP A 84 5.17 -8.06 17.19
N LYS A 85 5.01 -8.14 15.86
CA LYS A 85 6.09 -8.03 14.88
C LYS A 85 5.75 -7.05 13.76
N ILE A 86 6.81 -6.44 13.22
CA ILE A 86 6.81 -5.71 11.96
C ILE A 86 7.71 -6.45 10.99
N TYR A 87 7.23 -6.64 9.77
CA TYR A 87 7.84 -7.43 8.73
C TYR A 87 8.16 -6.55 7.52
N LEU A 88 9.28 -6.84 6.86
CA LEU A 88 9.64 -6.30 5.55
C LEU A 88 9.56 -7.44 4.54
N GLN A 89 9.01 -7.18 3.37
CA GLN A 89 9.06 -8.13 2.27
C GLN A 89 10.52 -8.42 1.88
N ARG A 90 10.90 -9.70 1.86
CA ARG A 90 12.29 -10.13 1.62
C ARG A 90 12.79 -9.81 0.23
N THR A 91 11.92 -9.96 -0.77
CA THR A 91 12.16 -9.61 -2.19
C THR A 91 10.85 -9.20 -2.83
N TYR A 92 10.93 -8.37 -3.87
CA TYR A 92 9.74 -7.91 -4.59
C TYR A 92 8.92 -9.11 -5.09
N GLY A 93 7.60 -8.99 -5.05
CA GLY A 93 6.68 -10.07 -5.43
C GLY A 93 6.70 -11.34 -4.57
N SER A 94 7.64 -11.51 -3.64
CA SER A 94 7.78 -12.74 -2.88
C SER A 94 6.79 -12.83 -1.72
N ASN A 95 6.50 -14.06 -1.31
CA ASN A 95 5.69 -14.39 -0.13
C ASN A 95 6.53 -14.49 1.15
N GLN A 96 7.80 -14.08 1.10
CA GLN A 96 8.75 -14.21 2.20
C GLN A 96 8.92 -12.89 2.93
N TRP A 97 8.92 -12.96 4.26
CA TRP A 97 8.84 -11.81 5.14
C TRP A 97 9.89 -11.89 6.24
N ASP A 98 10.71 -10.86 6.36
CA ASP A 98 11.72 -10.75 7.40
C ASP A 98 11.22 -9.87 8.54
N VAL A 99 11.35 -10.34 9.78
CA VAL A 99 11.04 -9.51 10.95
C VAL A 99 12.08 -8.40 11.04
N VAL A 100 11.64 -7.14 11.07
CA VAL A 100 12.52 -5.96 11.10
C VAL A 100 12.37 -5.11 12.35
N ALA A 101 11.29 -5.29 13.11
CA ALA A 101 11.08 -4.67 14.40
C ALA A 101 9.99 -5.42 15.19
N THR A 102 9.83 -5.08 16.47
CA THR A 102 8.82 -5.67 17.36
C THR A 102 7.97 -4.60 18.03
N VAL A 103 6.77 -4.99 18.47
CA VAL A 103 5.86 -4.17 19.27
C VAL A 103 5.39 -4.98 20.49
N PRO A 104 4.83 -4.34 21.54
CA PRO A 104 4.17 -5.08 22.61
C PRO A 104 3.06 -5.97 22.04
N PRO A 105 2.92 -7.22 22.54
CA PRO A 105 1.89 -8.13 22.05
C PRO A 105 0.50 -7.58 22.38
N GLY A 106 -0.40 -7.63 21.40
CA GLY A 106 -1.78 -7.15 21.56
C GLY A 106 -2.65 -7.53 20.37
N PRO A 107 -3.97 -7.33 20.47
CA PRO A 107 -4.91 -7.76 19.44
C PRO A 107 -4.77 -7.02 18.10
N MET A 108 -3.99 -5.92 18.03
CA MET A 108 -3.83 -5.07 16.85
C MET A 108 -5.18 -4.71 16.20
N ASP A 109 -6.15 -4.30 17.03
CA ASP A 109 -7.48 -3.89 16.60
C ASP A 109 -7.92 -2.60 17.32
N PRO A 110 -8.14 -1.51 16.58
CA PRO A 110 -7.74 -1.30 15.18
C PRO A 110 -6.20 -1.22 15.05
N SER A 111 -5.65 -1.50 13.88
CA SER A 111 -4.22 -1.30 13.59
C SER A 111 -4.00 -0.81 12.17
N PHE A 112 -2.93 -0.04 12.00
CA PHE A 112 -2.46 0.44 10.71
C PHE A 112 -0.95 0.58 10.73
N ILE A 113 -0.36 0.56 9.54
CA ILE A 113 1.03 0.93 9.30
C ILE A 113 1.04 1.82 8.06
N HIS A 114 1.62 3.02 8.15
CA HIS A 114 1.63 4.00 7.05
C HIS A 114 3.01 4.61 6.88
N VAL A 115 3.60 4.48 5.70
CA VAL A 115 4.91 5.01 5.34
C VAL A 115 4.77 6.48 4.91
N SER A 116 5.68 7.34 5.35
CA SER A 116 5.66 8.75 4.96
C SER A 116 5.91 8.92 3.45
N PRO A 117 5.46 10.03 2.84
CA PRO A 117 5.65 10.27 1.40
C PRO A 117 7.10 10.17 0.90
N ASP A 118 8.10 10.45 1.74
CA ASP A 118 9.52 10.29 1.42
C ASP A 118 10.13 8.94 1.85
N GLY A 119 9.32 8.05 2.43
CA GLY A 119 9.77 6.74 2.91
C GLY A 119 10.64 6.79 4.17
N SER A 120 10.83 7.96 4.79
CA SER A 120 11.78 8.12 5.90
C SER A 120 11.19 7.79 7.27
N LYS A 121 9.86 7.80 7.40
CA LYS A 121 9.13 7.54 8.63
C LYS A 121 8.00 6.55 8.38
N ILE A 122 7.57 5.89 9.45
CA ILE A 122 6.43 4.98 9.49
C ILE A 122 5.56 5.37 10.68
N ALA A 123 4.29 5.64 10.44
CA ALA A 123 3.28 5.78 11.48
C ALA A 123 2.66 4.41 11.76
N LEU A 124 2.55 4.07 13.04
CA LEU A 124 2.05 2.76 13.47
C LEU A 124 1.01 2.92 14.58
N GLY A 125 -0.18 2.39 14.31
CA GLY A 125 -1.23 2.16 15.29
C GLY A 125 -1.31 0.68 15.64
N ILE A 126 -1.29 0.33 16.93
CA ILE A 126 -1.17 -1.07 17.39
C ILE A 126 -2.35 -1.58 18.22
N GLY A 127 -3.47 -0.85 18.24
CA GLY A 127 -4.68 -1.23 18.96
C GLY A 127 -5.39 -0.07 19.63
N TYR A 128 -6.66 -0.27 19.94
CA TYR A 128 -7.48 0.74 20.61
C TYR A 128 -6.89 1.16 21.96
N GLY A 129 -6.69 2.47 22.15
CA GLY A 129 -6.11 3.05 23.36
C GLY A 129 -4.61 2.80 23.53
N ALA A 130 -3.94 2.18 22.56
CA ALA A 130 -2.49 2.11 22.53
C ALA A 130 -1.89 3.42 21.99
N PRO A 131 -0.64 3.76 22.35
CA PRO A 131 0.02 4.94 21.81
C PRO A 131 0.19 4.88 20.29
N LEU A 132 0.15 6.04 19.62
CA LEU A 132 0.61 6.16 18.24
C LEU A 132 2.14 6.19 18.25
N VAL A 133 2.80 5.44 17.37
CA VAL A 133 4.26 5.42 17.28
C VAL A 133 4.71 5.90 15.90
N ILE A 134 5.63 6.87 15.87
CA ILE A 134 6.29 7.33 14.65
C ILE A 134 7.73 6.82 14.65
N ILE A 135 8.05 5.96 13.68
CA ILE A 135 9.28 5.18 13.62
C ILE A 135 10.13 5.70 12.46
N PRO A 136 11.40 6.06 12.64
CA PRO A 136 12.26 6.33 11.51
C PRO A 136 12.57 5.01 10.79
N THR A 137 12.46 4.98 9.46
CA THR A 137 12.73 3.77 8.65
C THR A 137 14.14 3.22 8.91
N SER A 138 15.10 4.09 9.24
CA SER A 138 16.46 3.71 9.60
C SER A 138 16.58 2.91 10.92
N ALA A 139 15.52 2.82 11.73
CA ALA A 139 15.51 1.99 12.94
C ALA A 139 15.10 0.53 12.67
N LEU A 140 14.62 0.22 11.46
CA LEU A 140 14.35 -1.16 11.04
C LEU A 140 15.66 -1.91 10.86
N SER A 141 15.67 -3.19 11.26
CA SER A 141 16.84 -4.05 11.11
C SER A 141 16.42 -5.52 11.02
N VAL A 142 16.83 -6.20 9.95
CA VAL A 142 16.62 -7.64 9.78
C VAL A 142 17.53 -8.44 10.71
N SER A 143 18.77 -7.98 10.86
CA SER A 143 19.81 -8.64 11.67
C SER A 143 19.68 -8.42 13.17
N ASN A 144 19.04 -7.33 13.61
CA ASN A 144 18.80 -7.03 15.02
C ASN A 144 17.45 -6.31 15.23
N PRO A 145 16.32 -7.00 15.05
CA PRO A 145 14.99 -6.40 15.22
C PRO A 145 14.80 -5.90 16.66
N GLN A 146 14.48 -4.61 16.82
CA GLN A 146 14.25 -4.00 18.14
C GLN A 146 12.79 -3.58 18.32
N SER A 147 12.40 -3.36 19.58
CA SER A 147 11.10 -2.77 19.87
C SER A 147 11.04 -1.33 19.38
N VAL A 148 9.99 -1.00 18.63
CA VAL A 148 9.78 0.35 18.09
C VAL A 148 9.51 1.40 19.18
N PHE A 149 9.16 0.98 20.40
CA PHE A 149 8.98 1.88 21.54
C PHE A 149 10.31 2.41 22.09
N ASN A 150 11.44 1.80 21.73
CA ASN A 150 12.77 2.27 22.11
C ASN A 150 13.38 3.24 21.09
N THR A 151 12.92 3.19 19.84
CA THR A 151 13.52 3.89 18.70
C THR A 151 12.59 4.92 18.08
N GLY A 152 11.28 4.76 18.24
CA GLY A 152 10.25 5.63 17.73
C GLY A 152 9.85 6.73 18.72
N ARG A 153 9.11 7.70 18.21
CA ARG A 153 8.43 8.74 18.97
C ARG A 153 7.05 8.24 19.38
N VAL A 154 6.76 8.28 20.68
CA VAL A 154 5.56 7.67 21.26
C VAL A 154 4.56 8.75 21.68
N PHE A 155 3.40 8.76 21.05
CA PHE A 155 2.30 9.71 21.28
C PHE A 155 1.21 9.04 22.11
N THR A 156 1.22 9.28 23.42
CA THR A 156 0.34 8.60 24.38
C THR A 156 -1.05 9.23 24.52
N GLU A 157 -1.22 10.47 24.06
CA GLU A 157 -2.48 11.20 24.15
C GLU A 157 -3.23 11.28 22.81
N ILE A 158 -2.76 10.55 21.79
CA ILE A 158 -3.39 10.47 20.47
C ILE A 158 -4.18 9.17 20.37
N ASN A 159 -5.49 9.29 20.15
CA ASN A 159 -6.35 8.17 19.80
C ASN A 159 -6.58 8.11 18.29
N TYR A 160 -6.75 6.89 17.80
CA TYR A 160 -6.89 6.60 16.38
C TYR A 160 -7.71 5.32 16.17
N TYR A 161 -8.34 5.26 15.00
CA TYR A 161 -8.77 4.04 14.33
C TYR A 161 -7.84 3.78 13.16
N ASP A 162 -7.60 4.81 12.35
CA ASP A 162 -6.65 4.83 11.24
C ASP A 162 -5.96 6.21 11.15
N GLY A 163 -5.15 6.41 10.12
CA GLY A 163 -4.55 7.69 9.81
C GLY A 163 -3.94 7.79 8.42
N ALA A 164 -3.57 8.99 8.02
CA ALA A 164 -2.89 9.24 6.76
C ALA A 164 -1.85 10.36 6.89
N TRP A 165 -0.78 10.28 6.11
CA TRP A 165 0.20 11.35 6.03
C TRP A 165 -0.35 12.51 5.21
N VAL A 166 -0.23 13.73 5.74
CA VAL A 166 -0.43 14.97 4.97
C VAL A 166 0.83 15.29 4.18
N ASP A 167 1.96 15.19 4.88
CA ASP A 167 3.32 15.40 4.38
C ASP A 167 4.29 14.62 5.29
N ASN A 168 5.60 14.89 5.21
CA ASN A 168 6.58 14.17 6.05
C ASN A 168 6.60 14.61 7.53
N ARG A 169 5.75 15.56 7.95
CA ARG A 169 5.66 16.10 9.31
C ARG A 169 4.29 15.90 9.94
N TYR A 170 3.20 16.16 9.23
CA TYR A 170 1.85 16.09 9.78
C TYR A 170 1.18 14.76 9.40
N PHE A 171 0.64 14.10 10.42
CA PHE A 171 -0.13 12.87 10.27
C PHE A 171 -1.55 13.11 10.78
N VAL A 172 -2.56 12.84 9.97
CA VAL A 172 -3.97 12.93 10.40
C VAL A 172 -4.45 11.59 10.91
N VAL A 173 -5.29 11.61 11.94
CA VAL A 173 -5.93 10.42 12.49
C VAL A 173 -7.44 10.60 12.56
N ASN A 174 -8.19 9.55 12.29
CA ASN A 174 -9.61 9.48 12.60
C ASN A 174 -9.79 8.68 13.89
N GLY A 175 -10.59 9.16 14.84
CA GLY A 175 -10.72 8.48 16.16
C GLY A 175 -10.78 9.39 17.37
N GLY A 176 -10.95 10.68 17.09
CA GLY A 176 -11.10 11.77 18.01
C GLY A 176 -11.32 11.50 19.48
N GLN A 177 -10.29 11.89 20.23
CA GLN A 177 -10.45 12.44 21.55
C GLN A 177 -9.80 13.82 21.61
N TRP A 178 -10.35 14.81 20.88
CA TRP A 178 -9.96 16.21 21.12
C TRP A 178 -10.79 16.75 22.28
N PRO A 179 -10.15 17.03 23.43
CA PRO A 179 -10.83 17.49 24.62
C PRO A 179 -11.42 18.88 24.36
N THR A 180 -12.71 19.04 24.65
CA THR A 180 -13.38 20.33 24.64
C THR A 180 -13.83 20.69 26.05
N GLY A 181 -13.72 21.98 26.41
CA GLY A 181 -14.23 22.50 27.70
C GLY A 181 -13.31 22.28 28.90
N CYS A 182 -12.03 21.94 28.70
CA CYS A 182 -11.09 21.65 29.78
C CYS A 182 -9.61 21.91 29.40
N GLU A 183 -8.75 22.00 30.42
CA GLU A 183 -7.28 22.06 30.29
C GLU A 183 -6.66 20.69 30.65
N PRO A 184 -5.41 20.39 30.21
CA PRO A 184 -4.71 19.15 30.56
C PRO A 184 -4.61 18.96 32.09
N PRO A 185 -4.59 17.70 32.60
CA PRO A 185 -4.60 16.44 31.87
C PRO A 185 -6.00 16.03 31.40
N TYR A 186 -6.13 15.55 30.16
CA TYR A 186 -7.42 15.43 29.49
C TYR A 186 -8.17 14.12 29.79
N TYR A 187 -7.49 12.97 29.72
CA TYR A 187 -8.10 11.64 29.83
C TYR A 187 -8.84 11.36 31.16
N ASN A 188 -8.49 12.11 32.22
CA ASN A 188 -9.05 11.94 33.57
C ASN A 188 -9.81 13.17 34.07
N ASN A 189 -10.00 14.20 33.23
CA ASN A 189 -10.68 15.41 33.64
C ASN A 189 -12.18 15.31 33.31
N PRO A 190 -13.06 15.24 34.33
CA PRO A 190 -14.50 15.04 34.13
C PRO A 190 -15.19 16.23 33.45
N ASN A 191 -14.49 17.35 33.26
CA ASN A 191 -14.97 18.50 32.50
C ASN A 191 -14.65 18.40 31.00
N CYS A 192 -13.84 17.42 30.58
CA CYS A 192 -13.55 17.20 29.17
C CYS A 192 -14.71 16.48 28.49
N SER A 193 -15.19 17.05 27.39
CA SER A 193 -16.05 16.34 26.43
C SER A 193 -15.22 15.96 25.22
N PHE A 194 -15.26 14.68 24.85
CA PHE A 194 -14.57 14.16 23.69
C PHE A 194 -15.54 13.99 22.53
N GLN A 195 -15.11 14.45 21.35
CA GLN A 195 -15.89 14.35 20.12
C GLN A 195 -15.17 13.48 19.11
N SER A 196 -15.93 12.60 18.46
CA SER A 196 -15.47 11.88 17.27
C SER A 196 -15.14 12.88 16.16
N GLY A 197 -14.07 12.60 15.41
CA GLY A 197 -13.57 13.50 14.39
C GLY A 197 -12.25 13.04 13.77
N VAL A 198 -11.69 13.95 12.98
CA VAL A 198 -10.34 13.90 12.42
C VAL A 198 -9.50 15.03 13.01
N GLY A 199 -8.23 14.76 13.27
CA GLY A 199 -7.27 15.77 13.73
C GLY A 199 -5.86 15.49 13.26
N ALA A 200 -5.03 16.52 13.29
CA ALA A 200 -3.64 16.45 12.85
C ALA A 200 -2.68 16.35 14.03
N VAL A 201 -1.65 15.52 13.84
CA VAL A 201 -0.55 15.28 14.75
C VAL A 201 0.71 15.85 14.11
N ASP A 202 1.32 16.85 14.76
CA ASP A 202 2.69 17.25 14.44
C ASP A 202 3.64 16.15 14.91
N THR A 203 4.07 15.30 13.98
CA THR A 203 4.97 14.17 14.30
C THR A 203 6.37 14.63 14.69
N GLU A 204 6.67 15.93 14.57
CA GLU A 204 7.97 16.52 14.87
C GLU A 204 7.96 17.41 16.13
N VAL A 205 6.85 17.47 16.87
CA VAL A 205 6.73 18.23 18.14
C VAL A 205 7.86 17.90 19.13
N GLU A 206 8.24 18.79 20.04
CA GLU A 206 9.35 18.50 20.97
C GLU A 206 9.03 17.36 21.94
N ASP A 207 7.82 17.34 22.51
CA ASP A 207 7.38 16.33 23.47
C ASP A 207 6.16 15.55 22.94
N PRO A 208 6.35 14.34 22.37
CA PRO A 208 5.24 13.55 21.85
C PRO A 208 4.33 12.99 22.96
N ALA A 209 4.82 12.83 24.20
CA ALA A 209 4.06 12.20 25.27
C ALA A 209 2.92 13.07 25.82
N THR A 210 2.98 14.38 25.59
CA THR A 210 1.95 15.33 26.03
C THR A 210 1.16 15.95 24.86
N HIS A 211 1.48 15.57 23.63
CA HIS A 211 0.89 16.14 22.43
C HIS A 211 -0.47 15.54 22.11
N VAL A 212 -1.47 16.40 21.91
CA VAL A 212 -2.88 16.03 21.67
C VAL A 212 -3.38 16.32 20.25
N GLY A 213 -2.50 16.84 19.40
CA GLY A 213 -2.87 17.25 18.04
C GLY A 213 -3.78 18.48 18.01
N VAL A 214 -4.26 18.80 16.80
CA VAL A 214 -5.22 19.87 16.55
C VAL A 214 -6.46 19.32 15.84
N PRO A 215 -7.68 19.76 16.20
CA PRO A 215 -8.90 19.28 15.58
C PRO A 215 -9.06 19.81 14.14
N LEU A 216 -9.39 18.93 13.19
CA LEU A 216 -9.64 19.28 11.80
C LEU A 216 -11.12 19.19 11.44
N VAL A 217 -11.74 18.03 11.66
CA VAL A 217 -13.15 17.76 11.36
C VAL A 217 -13.81 17.22 12.61
N LEU A 218 -14.91 17.83 13.03
CA LEU A 218 -15.70 17.50 14.20
C LEU A 218 -17.09 17.01 13.82
N GLY A 219 -17.79 16.45 14.81
CA GLY A 219 -19.19 16.08 14.65
C GLY A 219 -19.41 14.92 13.67
N ILE A 220 -18.41 14.05 13.49
CA ILE A 220 -18.55 12.83 12.67
C ILE A 220 -19.49 11.86 13.43
N PRO A 221 -20.70 11.57 12.90
CA PRO A 221 -21.65 10.70 13.59
C PRO A 221 -21.27 9.22 13.42
N GLY A 222 -21.45 8.41 14.47
CA GLY A 222 -21.17 6.98 14.40
C GLY A 222 -19.67 6.66 14.47
N ALA A 223 -19.30 5.46 14.04
CA ALA A 223 -17.89 5.07 13.95
C ALA A 223 -17.28 5.69 12.68
N SER A 224 -16.17 6.41 12.83
CA SER A 224 -15.37 6.85 11.68
C SER A 224 -14.74 5.61 11.05
N ALA A 225 -14.74 5.53 9.73
CA ALA A 225 -14.11 4.42 9.03
C ALA A 225 -12.59 4.64 8.92
N ASP A 226 -12.18 5.52 8.01
CA ASP A 226 -10.78 5.88 7.72
C ASP A 226 -10.65 7.39 7.43
N VAL A 227 -9.43 7.88 7.27
CA VAL A 227 -9.06 9.22 6.80
C VAL A 227 -7.98 9.11 5.72
N HIS A 228 -8.09 9.93 4.68
CA HIS A 228 -7.11 9.99 3.62
C HIS A 228 -6.83 11.43 3.20
N VAL A 229 -5.59 11.69 2.77
CA VAL A 229 -5.20 12.97 2.18
C VAL A 229 -4.67 12.69 0.78
N ASP A 230 -5.38 13.21 -0.22
CA ASP A 230 -5.02 12.95 -1.61
C ASP A 230 -3.82 13.78 -2.09
N LYS A 231 -3.25 13.39 -3.23
CA LYS A 231 -2.17 14.12 -3.91
C LYS A 231 -2.48 15.60 -4.21
N ASN A 232 -3.75 15.98 -4.21
CA ASN A 232 -4.19 17.36 -4.42
C ASN A 232 -4.39 18.12 -3.09
N GLY A 233 -4.15 17.47 -1.95
CA GLY A 233 -4.30 18.01 -0.60
C GLY A 233 -5.76 18.06 -0.14
N ASN A 234 -6.67 17.34 -0.78
CA ASN A 234 -8.02 17.19 -0.26
C ASN A 234 -8.01 16.24 0.94
N LEU A 235 -8.72 16.58 2.01
CA LEU A 235 -8.95 15.74 3.17
C LEU A 235 -10.24 14.95 2.99
N LEU A 236 -10.17 13.64 3.13
CA LEU A 236 -11.28 12.71 2.97
C LEU A 236 -11.51 11.93 4.25
N THR A 237 -12.76 11.82 4.68
CA THR A 237 -13.15 10.90 5.76
C THR A 237 -14.63 10.58 5.66
N GLY A 238 -15.04 9.45 6.24
CA GLY A 238 -16.40 8.95 6.13
C GLY A 238 -16.86 8.09 7.29
N LEU A 239 -18.04 7.52 7.10
CA LEU A 239 -18.75 6.76 8.12
C LEU A 239 -18.59 5.26 7.90
N GLY A 240 -18.07 4.57 8.91
CA GLY A 240 -17.98 3.11 8.93
C GLY A 240 -19.28 2.46 9.40
N TRP A 241 -20.02 3.14 10.28
CA TRP A 241 -21.34 2.71 10.74
C TRP A 241 -22.17 3.88 11.25
N ALA A 242 -23.33 4.12 10.63
CA ALA A 242 -24.33 5.07 11.13
C ALA A 242 -25.75 4.72 10.68
N THR A 243 -26.60 4.24 11.59
CA THR A 243 -27.96 3.76 11.27
C THR A 243 -29.10 4.76 11.52
N TYR A 244 -28.82 5.94 12.08
CA TYR A 244 -29.82 6.94 12.46
C TYR A 244 -29.41 8.37 12.01
N PRO A 245 -30.34 9.24 11.56
CA PRO A 245 -31.80 9.03 11.38
C PRO A 245 -32.18 8.34 10.08
N THR A 246 -31.25 8.27 9.14
CA THR A 246 -31.30 7.54 7.88
C THR A 246 -29.97 6.80 7.79
N ASN A 247 -29.95 5.52 7.41
CA ASN A 247 -28.70 4.77 7.24
C ASN A 247 -27.72 5.59 6.36
N ARG A 248 -26.57 5.97 6.92
CA ARG A 248 -25.53 6.81 6.29
C ARG A 248 -24.17 6.10 6.27
N THR A 249 -24.14 4.81 6.56
CA THR A 249 -22.92 4.02 6.37
C THR A 249 -22.44 4.15 4.94
N GLY A 250 -21.13 4.29 4.75
CA GLY A 250 -20.56 4.48 3.43
C GLY A 250 -20.53 5.92 2.94
N GLU A 251 -21.06 6.87 3.72
CA GLU A 251 -21.02 8.27 3.35
C GLU A 251 -19.58 8.79 3.50
N LEU A 252 -18.98 9.17 2.38
CA LEU A 252 -17.65 9.74 2.29
C LEU A 252 -17.73 11.22 1.89
N LYS A 253 -17.01 12.07 2.61
CA LYS A 253 -16.95 13.51 2.34
C LYS A 253 -15.53 13.99 2.10
N VAL A 254 -15.44 15.14 1.43
CA VAL A 254 -14.19 15.79 1.08
C VAL A 254 -14.17 17.26 1.49
N TRP A 255 -12.99 17.73 1.90
CA TRP A 255 -12.64 19.13 2.10
C TRP A 255 -11.42 19.45 1.25
N GLY A 256 -11.48 20.53 0.48
CA GLY A 256 -10.38 20.95 -0.38
C GLY A 256 -9.18 21.51 0.41
N PRO A 257 -7.99 21.59 -0.19
CA PRO A 257 -6.74 21.98 0.48
C PRO A 257 -6.73 23.37 1.10
N GLY A 258 -7.67 24.24 0.72
CA GLY A 258 -7.81 25.59 1.30
C GLY A 258 -8.80 25.67 2.46
N GLU A 259 -9.46 24.58 2.82
CA GLU A 259 -10.51 24.55 3.86
C GLU A 259 -9.97 24.11 5.22
N TRP A 260 -8.81 23.45 5.26
CA TRP A 260 -8.25 22.87 6.48
C TRP A 260 -6.75 23.20 6.62
N ASP A 261 -6.26 23.15 7.86
CA ASP A 261 -4.87 23.47 8.22
C ASP A 261 -4.37 22.47 9.29
N PRO A 262 -3.41 21.58 8.97
CA PRO A 262 -2.88 20.59 9.91
C PRO A 262 -2.03 21.20 11.03
N ALA A 263 -1.54 22.43 10.88
CA ALA A 263 -0.74 23.11 11.89
C ALA A 263 -1.61 23.91 12.87
N ALA A 264 -2.59 24.64 12.37
CA ALA A 264 -3.44 25.50 13.18
C ALA A 264 -4.72 24.80 13.70
N GLY A 265 -5.16 23.73 13.04
CA GLY A 265 -6.50 23.18 13.22
C GLY A 265 -7.54 23.97 12.44
N SER A 266 -8.74 23.41 12.31
CA SER A 266 -9.81 24.03 11.50
C SER A 266 -11.22 23.84 12.03
N GLU A 267 -11.45 22.83 12.88
CA GLU A 267 -12.76 22.58 13.53
C GLU A 267 -13.96 22.58 12.55
N LEU A 268 -13.76 22.00 11.36
CA LEU A 268 -14.78 21.87 10.33
C LEU A 268 -15.90 20.94 10.80
N ASP A 269 -17.13 21.17 10.36
CA ASP A 269 -18.26 20.34 10.78
C ASP A 269 -18.64 19.31 9.70
N TYR A 270 -18.59 18.03 10.07
CA TYR A 270 -18.94 16.93 9.17
C TYR A 270 -20.41 17.00 8.73
N GLY A 271 -21.32 17.34 9.64
CA GLY A 271 -22.77 17.31 9.40
C GLY A 271 -23.23 18.30 8.34
N THR A 272 -22.65 19.50 8.33
CA THR A 272 -22.99 20.62 7.46
C THR A 272 -22.22 20.62 6.14
N ASN A 273 -21.12 19.87 6.03
CA ASN A 273 -20.43 19.70 4.75
C ASN A 273 -21.35 18.99 3.74
N THR A 274 -21.60 19.64 2.59
CA THR A 274 -22.46 19.13 1.52
C THR A 274 -21.67 18.41 0.41
N LYS A 275 -20.33 18.41 0.49
CA LYS A 275 -19.43 17.79 -0.50
C LYS A 275 -19.30 16.28 -0.25
N VAL A 276 -20.33 15.55 -0.65
CA VAL A 276 -20.39 14.08 -0.55
C VAL A 276 -19.74 13.48 -1.80
N VAL A 277 -18.60 12.80 -1.63
CA VAL A 277 -17.90 12.10 -2.71
C VAL A 277 -18.67 10.84 -3.10
N ALA A 278 -19.14 10.13 -2.08
CA ALA A 278 -19.63 8.78 -2.20
C ALA A 278 -20.72 8.55 -1.15
N ASN A 279 -21.82 7.87 -1.52
CA ASN A 279 -22.90 7.55 -0.62
C ASN A 279 -23.46 6.15 -0.89
N ASN A 280 -23.97 5.48 0.15
CA ASN A 280 -24.40 4.08 0.11
C ASN A 280 -23.33 3.14 -0.46
N ILE A 281 -22.07 3.45 -0.18
CA ILE A 281 -20.96 2.55 -0.47
C ILE A 281 -20.74 1.70 0.79
N LEU A 282 -19.97 0.63 0.73
CA LEU A 282 -19.60 -0.12 1.95
C LEU A 282 -18.88 0.77 2.97
N SER A 283 -18.62 0.24 4.18
CA SER A 283 -17.80 0.93 5.20
C SER A 283 -16.60 1.64 4.54
N VAL A 284 -16.45 2.95 4.77
CA VAL A 284 -15.46 3.83 4.11
C VAL A 284 -14.04 3.59 4.66
N ALA A 285 -13.63 2.34 4.79
CA ALA A 285 -12.33 1.92 5.30
C ALA A 285 -11.95 0.61 4.63
N TYR A 286 -10.81 0.49 3.95
CA TYR A 286 -9.71 1.45 3.85
C TYR A 286 -9.90 2.45 2.68
N LEU A 287 -9.37 3.64 2.87
CA LEU A 287 -9.18 4.69 1.88
C LEU A 287 -7.73 4.68 1.40
N GLY A 288 -7.51 5.15 0.18
CA GLY A 288 -6.18 5.28 -0.40
C GLY A 288 -6.30 5.76 -1.83
N GLU A 289 -5.19 5.84 -2.56
CA GLU A 289 -5.23 6.20 -3.96
C GLU A 289 -4.13 5.56 -4.78
N ASP A 290 -4.44 5.35 -6.05
CA ASP A 290 -3.49 4.78 -7.01
C ASP A 290 -2.42 5.79 -7.47
N ALA A 291 -1.49 5.30 -8.30
CA ALA A 291 -0.42 6.12 -8.85
C ALA A 291 -0.97 7.33 -9.65
N GLU A 292 -2.17 7.19 -10.20
CA GLU A 292 -2.89 8.19 -11.00
C GLU A 292 -3.79 9.12 -10.15
N GLY A 293 -3.95 8.83 -8.86
CA GLY A 293 -4.75 9.59 -7.89
C GLY A 293 -6.22 9.18 -7.86
N ASN A 294 -6.61 8.07 -8.49
CA ASN A 294 -7.96 7.54 -8.34
C ASN A 294 -8.13 7.05 -6.90
N LEU A 295 -9.25 7.44 -6.30
CA LEU A 295 -9.52 7.19 -4.90
C LEU A 295 -10.04 5.77 -4.73
N HIS A 296 -9.31 4.96 -3.98
CA HIS A 296 -9.85 3.73 -3.45
C HIS A 296 -10.82 4.00 -2.30
N VAL A 297 -11.96 3.31 -2.34
CA VAL A 297 -12.91 3.19 -1.25
C VAL A 297 -13.35 1.74 -1.17
N GLY A 298 -13.14 1.06 -0.04
CA GLY A 298 -13.63 -0.31 0.11
C GLY A 298 -13.27 -0.92 1.45
N GLY A 299 -14.11 -1.84 1.92
CA GLY A 299 -13.90 -2.65 3.13
C GLY A 299 -15.11 -3.54 3.39
N GLY A 300 -14.89 -4.73 3.93
CA GLY A 300 -16.00 -5.51 4.45
C GLY A 300 -16.20 -5.25 5.95
N ASP A 301 -17.32 -4.64 6.27
CA ASP A 301 -18.30 -5.30 7.13
C ASP A 301 -19.61 -4.53 7.05
N ALA A 302 -20.70 -5.30 6.93
CA ALA A 302 -22.05 -4.80 6.80
C ALA A 302 -22.49 -4.17 8.11
N PHE A 303 -22.34 -2.86 8.16
CA PHE A 303 -22.93 -2.06 9.17
C PHE A 303 -24.00 -1.18 8.47
N GLY A 304 -25.21 -1.72 8.20
CA GLY A 304 -26.43 -0.88 8.22
C GLY A 304 -27.56 -1.36 7.33
N VAL A 305 -28.65 -1.87 7.93
CA VAL A 305 -29.89 -2.46 7.35
C VAL A 305 -29.81 -3.61 6.34
N GLY A 306 -28.64 -3.97 5.80
CA GLY A 306 -28.38 -5.29 5.21
C GLY A 306 -29.25 -5.69 4.01
N GLY A 307 -28.67 -5.67 2.82
CA GLY A 307 -29.13 -6.44 1.67
C GLY A 307 -28.08 -7.46 1.22
N VAL A 308 -28.49 -8.53 0.53
CA VAL A 308 -27.58 -9.57 -0.02
C VAL A 308 -26.59 -9.07 -1.08
N ASN A 309 -26.61 -7.77 -1.44
CA ASN A 309 -25.82 -7.18 -2.53
C ASN A 309 -24.76 -6.15 -2.09
N GLU A 310 -24.74 -5.78 -0.80
CA GLU A 310 -23.90 -4.70 -0.25
C GLU A 310 -22.70 -5.27 0.51
N ASN A 311 -21.98 -6.23 -0.09
CA ASN A 311 -20.95 -6.99 0.60
C ASN A 311 -19.59 -6.87 -0.11
N GLY A 312 -18.54 -6.74 0.72
CA GLY A 312 -17.11 -6.89 0.42
C GLY A 312 -16.69 -6.55 -1.00
N TYR A 313 -16.55 -5.27 -1.31
CA TYR A 313 -15.90 -4.86 -2.55
C TYR A 313 -15.08 -3.60 -2.38
N ALA A 314 -14.02 -3.53 -3.17
CA ALA A 314 -13.24 -2.34 -3.38
C ALA A 314 -13.77 -1.58 -4.60
N ALA A 315 -13.92 -0.27 -4.47
CA ALA A 315 -14.22 0.65 -5.55
C ALA A 315 -13.02 1.55 -5.79
N LEU A 316 -12.63 1.72 -7.05
CA LEU A 316 -11.71 2.76 -7.45
C LEU A 316 -12.50 3.87 -8.13
N ILE A 317 -12.62 5.03 -7.49
CA ILE A 317 -13.34 6.22 -7.96
C ILE A 317 -12.38 7.13 -8.72
N LYS A 318 -12.80 7.61 -9.89
CA LYS A 318 -11.94 8.49 -10.70
C LYS A 318 -11.51 9.74 -9.96
N HIS A 319 -10.21 10.04 -10.02
CA HIS A 319 -9.59 11.19 -9.36
C HIS A 319 -10.26 12.55 -9.69
N GLY A 320 -10.74 12.70 -10.94
CA GLY A 320 -11.45 13.91 -11.38
C GLY A 320 -12.75 14.17 -10.60
N ILE A 321 -13.45 13.12 -10.17
CA ILE A 321 -14.72 13.24 -9.43
C ILE A 321 -14.48 13.82 -8.04
N VAL A 322 -13.47 13.34 -7.32
CA VAL A 322 -13.10 13.84 -6.00
C VAL A 322 -12.79 15.34 -6.07
N ASN A 323 -11.97 15.72 -7.04
CA ASN A 323 -11.58 17.11 -7.26
C ASN A 323 -12.76 18.01 -7.66
N ASP A 324 -13.64 17.53 -8.54
CA ASP A 324 -14.82 18.30 -8.94
C ASP A 324 -15.80 18.52 -7.76
N ILE A 325 -15.94 17.53 -6.87
CA ILE A 325 -16.77 17.65 -5.68
C ILE A 325 -16.11 18.57 -4.65
N ALA A 326 -14.80 18.46 -4.43
CA ALA A 326 -14.04 19.35 -3.57
C ALA A 326 -14.15 20.82 -4.04
N ALA A 327 -14.07 21.06 -5.35
CA ALA A 327 -14.23 22.37 -5.97
C ALA A 327 -15.69 22.86 -6.07
N GLY A 328 -16.66 21.98 -5.84
CA GLY A 328 -18.09 22.26 -5.99
C GLY A 328 -18.58 22.37 -7.45
N THR A 329 -17.77 21.95 -8.42
CA THR A 329 -18.15 21.85 -9.84
C THR A 329 -19.04 20.63 -10.10
N ARG A 330 -19.00 19.63 -9.22
CA ARG A 330 -19.91 18.48 -9.16
C ARG A 330 -20.58 18.40 -7.80
N THR A 331 -21.89 18.14 -7.78
CA THR A 331 -22.68 17.99 -6.54
C THR A 331 -23.34 16.63 -6.41
N THR A 332 -23.13 15.74 -7.38
CA THR A 332 -23.71 14.40 -7.41
C THR A 332 -22.67 13.40 -6.89
N PRO A 333 -22.94 12.70 -5.77
CA PRO A 333 -22.02 11.69 -5.25
C PRO A 333 -21.94 10.48 -6.20
N VAL A 334 -20.86 9.73 -6.11
CA VAL A 334 -20.79 8.35 -6.63
C VAL A 334 -21.68 7.47 -5.77
N THR A 335 -22.40 6.55 -6.41
CA THR A 335 -23.29 5.59 -5.76
C THR A 335 -23.02 4.18 -6.28
N ASP A 336 -23.40 3.17 -5.51
CA ASP A 336 -23.25 1.75 -5.84
C ASP A 336 -23.86 1.31 -7.19
N GLY A 337 -24.88 2.01 -7.71
CA GLY A 337 -25.24 2.04 -9.14
C GLY A 337 -25.28 0.69 -9.90
N ASP A 338 -24.95 0.71 -11.21
CA ASP A 338 -24.70 -0.50 -12.00
C ASP A 338 -23.21 -0.83 -11.94
N LYS A 339 -22.84 -1.92 -11.26
CA LYS A 339 -21.43 -2.38 -11.12
C LYS A 339 -20.73 -2.68 -12.45
N ALA A 340 -21.47 -2.78 -13.55
CA ALA A 340 -20.90 -2.93 -14.89
C ALA A 340 -20.50 -1.58 -15.53
N ASP A 341 -20.97 -0.45 -15.00
CA ASP A 341 -20.67 0.89 -15.49
C ASP A 341 -19.37 1.44 -14.90
N ASN A 342 -18.32 1.42 -15.72
CA ASN A 342 -16.99 1.93 -15.36
C ASN A 342 -16.80 3.44 -15.67
N ALA A 343 -17.88 4.20 -15.85
CA ALA A 343 -17.79 5.62 -16.13
C ALA A 343 -17.25 6.44 -14.94
N GLU A 344 -17.60 6.06 -13.71
CA GLU A 344 -17.28 6.81 -12.48
C GLU A 344 -16.43 6.03 -11.49
N TYR A 345 -16.72 4.73 -11.31
CA TYR A 345 -16.01 3.86 -10.39
C TYR A 345 -15.81 2.46 -11.00
N LYS A 346 -14.87 1.68 -10.45
CA LYS A 346 -14.54 0.33 -10.88
C LYS A 346 -14.57 -0.59 -9.69
N PHE A 347 -15.31 -1.68 -9.85
CA PHE A 347 -15.51 -2.70 -8.85
C PHE A 347 -14.40 -3.75 -8.87
N PHE A 348 -13.89 -4.10 -7.69
CA PHE A 348 -12.95 -5.20 -7.45
C PHE A 348 -13.49 -6.10 -6.33
N ALA A 349 -13.48 -7.41 -6.59
CA ALA A 349 -13.78 -8.45 -5.60
C ALA A 349 -12.86 -9.66 -5.88
N PRO A 350 -11.58 -9.60 -5.47
CA PRO A 350 -10.65 -10.70 -5.67
C PRO A 350 -11.05 -11.95 -4.88
N ASP A 351 -11.77 -11.80 -3.77
CA ASP A 351 -12.30 -12.92 -3.01
C ASP A 351 -13.43 -13.61 -3.78
N PRO A 352 -13.31 -14.92 -4.09
CA PRO A 352 -14.41 -15.71 -4.65
C PRO A 352 -15.71 -15.65 -3.83
N CYS A 353 -15.59 -15.38 -2.53
CA CYS A 353 -16.67 -15.24 -1.59
C CYS A 353 -17.25 -13.83 -1.51
N GLN A 354 -16.62 -12.81 -2.13
CA GLN A 354 -17.11 -11.42 -2.18
C GLN A 354 -17.38 -10.83 -0.79
N ASP A 355 -16.72 -11.35 0.23
CA ASP A 355 -16.73 -10.92 1.61
C ASP A 355 -15.34 -10.38 1.98
N ASP A 356 -14.77 -9.55 1.10
CA ASP A 356 -13.45 -8.91 1.23
C ASP A 356 -13.36 -8.05 2.53
N SER A 357 -13.33 -8.72 3.69
CA SER A 357 -13.63 -8.21 5.04
C SER A 357 -12.54 -7.30 5.62
N ALA A 358 -11.50 -7.02 4.85
CA ALA A 358 -10.51 -6.00 5.15
C ALA A 358 -9.76 -5.63 3.87
N THR A 359 -10.39 -4.90 2.95
CA THR A 359 -9.66 -4.40 1.77
C THR A 359 -8.78 -3.22 2.14
N GLY A 360 -7.56 -3.49 2.60
CA GLY A 360 -6.48 -2.52 2.49
C GLY A 360 -6.08 -2.38 1.02
N ILE A 361 -5.95 -1.14 0.53
CA ILE A 361 -5.34 -0.89 -0.77
C ILE A 361 -3.96 -0.31 -0.63
N LEU A 362 -3.03 -1.00 -1.29
CA LEU A 362 -1.66 -0.55 -1.46
C LEU A 362 -1.55 -0.12 -2.90
N ALA A 363 -1.29 1.15 -3.12
CA ALA A 363 -0.97 1.60 -4.45
C ALA A 363 0.16 2.61 -4.44
N GLY A 364 1.28 2.18 -5.04
CA GLY A 364 2.54 2.89 -5.03
C GLY A 364 3.09 3.15 -6.40
N ASN A 365 3.81 4.26 -6.53
CA ASN A 365 4.44 4.66 -7.80
C ASN A 365 5.50 3.65 -8.30
N TRP A 366 5.99 2.77 -7.43
CA TRP A 366 6.99 1.76 -7.79
C TRP A 366 6.43 0.70 -8.74
N GLY A 367 5.40 -0.04 -8.29
CA GLY A 367 4.73 -1.01 -9.16
C GLY A 367 3.57 -0.43 -9.96
N LYS A 368 3.08 0.76 -9.60
CA LYS A 368 1.76 1.32 -10.00
C LYS A 368 0.57 0.38 -9.74
N GLY A 369 0.80 -0.71 -9.02
CA GLY A 369 -0.18 -1.74 -8.76
C GLY A 369 -1.19 -1.26 -7.73
N LEU A 370 -2.44 -1.70 -7.89
CA LEU A 370 -3.50 -1.57 -6.90
C LEU A 370 -3.64 -2.92 -6.19
N ALA A 371 -3.23 -3.04 -4.94
CA ALA A 371 -3.43 -4.26 -4.16
C ALA A 371 -4.79 -4.25 -3.47
N VAL A 372 -5.48 -5.38 -3.41
CA VAL A 372 -6.68 -5.58 -2.59
C VAL A 372 -6.43 -6.77 -1.68
N MET A 373 -6.55 -6.54 -0.36
CA MET A 373 -6.40 -7.59 0.65
C MET A 373 -7.71 -8.36 0.89
N TRP A 374 -7.60 -9.68 1.04
CA TRP A 374 -8.71 -10.59 1.34
C TRP A 374 -8.26 -11.83 2.11
N ASN A 375 -9.21 -12.58 2.69
CA ASN A 375 -8.95 -13.77 3.50
C ASN A 375 -9.23 -15.05 2.68
N PRO A 376 -8.21 -15.77 2.18
CA PRO A 376 -8.42 -16.98 1.40
C PRO A 376 -8.71 -18.23 2.25
N THR A 377 -8.48 -18.16 3.57
CA THR A 377 -8.20 -19.34 4.40
C THR A 377 -9.37 -20.31 4.44
N TYR A 378 -10.59 -19.83 4.65
CA TYR A 378 -11.74 -20.72 4.72
C TYR A 378 -12.10 -21.29 3.34
N TYR A 379 -12.12 -20.43 2.32
CA TYR A 379 -12.45 -20.84 0.96
C TYR A 379 -11.49 -21.90 0.43
N GLU A 380 -10.18 -21.75 0.61
CA GLU A 380 -9.18 -22.71 0.11
C GLU A 380 -9.26 -24.06 0.84
N THR A 381 -9.63 -24.07 2.13
CA THR A 381 -9.72 -25.31 2.89
C THR A 381 -11.04 -26.06 2.66
N GLN A 382 -12.15 -25.34 2.43
CA GLN A 382 -13.49 -25.95 2.29
C GLN A 382 -14.01 -26.00 0.85
N SER A 383 -13.36 -25.28 -0.08
CA SER A 383 -13.91 -25.01 -1.43
C SER A 383 -15.33 -24.40 -1.38
N SER A 384 -15.63 -23.63 -0.33
CA SER A 384 -16.91 -22.96 -0.09
C SER A 384 -16.73 -21.77 0.86
N CYS A 385 -17.61 -20.77 0.78
CA CYS A 385 -17.57 -19.58 1.64
C CYS A 385 -18.03 -19.84 3.06
N TYR A 386 -17.49 -19.11 4.04
CA TYR A 386 -17.95 -19.18 5.43
C TYR A 386 -19.32 -18.48 5.53
N GLY A 387 -20.38 -19.28 5.38
CA GLY A 387 -21.73 -18.74 5.19
C GLY A 387 -22.10 -18.68 3.71
N GLY A 388 -22.61 -17.53 3.26
CA GLY A 388 -22.94 -17.26 1.85
C GLY A 388 -21.98 -16.26 1.21
N ALA A 389 -22.03 -16.11 -0.11
CA ALA A 389 -21.27 -15.05 -0.78
C ALA A 389 -21.68 -13.68 -0.22
N GLY A 390 -20.67 -12.88 0.14
CA GLY A 390 -20.81 -11.59 0.80
C GLY A 390 -21.07 -11.66 2.30
N SER A 391 -20.92 -12.82 2.94
CA SER A 391 -21.11 -12.92 4.37
C SER A 391 -19.95 -12.25 5.13
N ALA A 392 -20.25 -11.23 5.94
CA ALA A 392 -19.40 -10.59 6.95
C ALA A 392 -18.90 -11.51 8.08
N SER A 393 -18.81 -12.83 7.84
CA SER A 393 -18.58 -13.84 8.89
C SER A 393 -17.24 -14.55 8.75
N ASP A 394 -16.43 -14.24 7.74
CA ASP A 394 -15.06 -14.74 7.66
C ASP A 394 -14.16 -13.90 8.56
N TYR A 395 -13.66 -14.51 9.64
CA TYR A 395 -12.91 -13.81 10.67
C TYR A 395 -11.40 -13.90 10.42
N TRP A 396 -10.71 -12.79 10.63
CA TRP A 396 -9.24 -12.63 10.55
C TRP A 396 -8.51 -13.15 11.80
N LEU A 397 -8.84 -14.37 12.23
CA LEU A 397 -8.31 -14.99 13.45
C LEU A 397 -6.91 -15.59 13.26
N PRO A 398 -6.23 -15.96 14.36
CA PRO A 398 -4.96 -16.68 14.29
C PRO A 398 -5.02 -17.91 13.38
N GLY A 399 -4.05 -18.04 12.49
CA GLY A 399 -3.98 -19.05 11.43
C GLY A 399 -4.39 -18.56 10.05
N VAL A 400 -5.04 -17.40 9.94
CA VAL A 400 -5.35 -16.77 8.65
C VAL A 400 -4.06 -16.29 7.99
N THR A 401 -3.89 -16.58 6.70
CA THR A 401 -2.81 -16.00 5.88
C THR A 401 -3.46 -15.02 4.90
N PRO A 402 -3.49 -13.71 5.21
CA PRO A 402 -4.09 -12.72 4.31
C PRO A 402 -3.41 -12.74 2.94
N ARG A 403 -4.17 -12.41 1.91
CA ARG A 403 -3.65 -12.34 0.54
C ARG A 403 -3.91 -10.98 -0.08
N LEU A 404 -2.87 -10.42 -0.67
CA LEU A 404 -2.96 -9.29 -1.59
C LEU A 404 -3.12 -9.81 -3.02
N THR A 405 -4.20 -9.42 -3.68
CA THR A 405 -4.33 -9.50 -5.13
C THR A 405 -3.97 -8.14 -5.72
N ILE A 406 -2.92 -8.08 -6.53
CA ILE A 406 -2.37 -6.82 -7.06
C ILE A 406 -2.72 -6.68 -8.53
N TYR A 407 -3.40 -5.60 -8.88
CA TYR A 407 -3.77 -5.26 -10.25
C TYR A 407 -2.78 -4.24 -10.80
N TYR A 408 -2.00 -4.64 -11.81
CA TYR A 408 -1.02 -3.75 -12.44
C TYR A 408 -1.57 -3.09 -13.70
N PRO A 409 -1.38 -1.77 -13.90
CA PRO A 409 -1.65 -1.13 -15.17
C PRO A 409 -0.64 -1.62 -16.22
N GLY A 410 -0.97 -1.44 -17.51
CA GLY A 410 -0.06 -1.82 -18.60
C GLY A 410 1.25 -1.02 -18.65
N SER A 411 1.35 0.05 -17.87
CA SER A 411 2.51 0.92 -17.73
C SER A 411 3.34 0.67 -16.47
N ALA A 412 3.02 -0.40 -15.71
CA ALA A 412 3.81 -0.82 -14.58
C ALA A 412 5.27 -1.07 -15.03
N PRO A 413 6.28 -0.62 -14.26
CA PRO A 413 7.68 -0.88 -14.58
C PRO A 413 7.98 -2.39 -14.65
N ASP A 414 8.77 -2.76 -15.65
CA ASP A 414 9.30 -4.10 -15.93
C ASP A 414 10.72 -3.86 -16.44
N THR A 415 11.68 -3.89 -15.51
CA THR A 415 13.05 -3.42 -15.69
C THR A 415 13.85 -4.39 -16.54
N ASP A 416 13.59 -5.68 -16.42
CA ASP A 416 14.32 -6.72 -17.14
C ASP A 416 13.61 -7.20 -18.43
N GLY A 417 12.33 -6.85 -18.59
CA GLY A 417 11.54 -7.07 -19.79
C GLY A 417 11.01 -8.49 -19.92
N ASP A 418 10.84 -9.21 -18.81
CA ASP A 418 10.33 -10.58 -18.81
C ASP A 418 8.79 -10.68 -18.86
N GLY A 419 8.10 -9.56 -18.68
CA GLY A 419 6.64 -9.43 -18.69
C GLY A 419 5.99 -9.45 -17.31
N ILE A 420 6.76 -9.54 -16.22
CA ILE A 420 6.32 -9.43 -14.84
C ILE A 420 6.69 -8.03 -14.32
N PRO A 421 5.74 -7.28 -13.72
CA PRO A 421 6.07 -5.97 -13.15
C PRO A 421 7.09 -6.08 -12.01
N ASP A 422 8.01 -5.11 -11.89
CA ASP A 422 9.11 -5.10 -10.90
C ASP A 422 8.64 -5.38 -9.46
N ALA A 423 7.45 -4.90 -9.09
CA ALA A 423 6.88 -5.09 -7.76
C ALA A 423 6.33 -6.50 -7.49
N ALA A 424 6.13 -7.30 -8.54
CA ALA A 424 5.69 -8.69 -8.52
C ALA A 424 6.80 -9.67 -8.91
N ASP A 425 8.01 -9.18 -9.19
CA ASP A 425 9.08 -9.96 -9.77
C ASP A 425 10.12 -10.38 -8.71
N ASN A 426 10.24 -11.70 -8.50
CA ASN A 426 11.19 -12.28 -7.56
C ASN A 426 12.66 -12.22 -8.02
N ALA A 427 12.92 -11.67 -9.22
CA ALA A 427 14.23 -11.43 -9.78
C ALA A 427 14.22 -10.22 -10.73
N TYR A 428 13.64 -9.07 -10.33
CA TYR A 428 13.37 -7.89 -11.18
C TYR A 428 14.51 -7.29 -12.04
N LEU A 429 15.76 -7.75 -11.90
CA LEU A 429 16.88 -7.38 -12.77
C LEU A 429 17.36 -8.53 -13.68
N THR A 430 16.74 -9.70 -13.62
CA THR A 430 17.17 -10.94 -14.25
C THR A 430 15.98 -11.70 -14.85
N PRO A 431 15.80 -11.64 -16.19
CA PRO A 431 14.58 -12.11 -16.82
C PRO A 431 14.24 -13.56 -16.48
N ASN A 432 13.07 -13.78 -15.88
CA ASN A 432 12.63 -15.09 -15.44
C ASN A 432 11.10 -15.22 -15.43
N ALA A 433 10.44 -15.02 -16.57
CA ALA A 433 8.98 -14.99 -16.70
C ALA A 433 8.19 -16.16 -16.07
N GLY A 434 8.84 -17.28 -15.76
CA GLY A 434 8.27 -18.40 -15.01
C GLY A 434 8.23 -18.22 -13.48
N GLN A 435 8.92 -17.21 -12.94
CA GLN A 435 9.02 -16.83 -11.52
C GLN A 435 9.33 -18.03 -10.60
N GLN A 436 10.13 -18.97 -11.10
CA GLN A 436 10.47 -20.19 -10.37
C GLN A 436 11.34 -19.83 -9.14
N ASP A 437 10.90 -20.28 -7.97
CA ASP A 437 11.55 -20.16 -6.65
C ASP A 437 11.31 -21.51 -5.96
N THR A 438 12.27 -22.44 -6.08
CA THR A 438 12.02 -23.86 -5.78
C THR A 438 12.31 -24.23 -4.33
N ASP A 439 13.24 -23.54 -3.68
CA ASP A 439 13.49 -23.68 -2.26
C ASP A 439 12.58 -22.77 -1.40
N GLY A 440 11.89 -21.83 -2.04
CA GLY A 440 10.87 -20.99 -1.45
C GLY A 440 11.46 -19.88 -0.57
N ASP A 441 12.71 -19.48 -0.80
CA ASP A 441 13.43 -18.52 0.03
C ASP A 441 13.08 -17.06 -0.31
N GLY A 442 12.36 -16.85 -1.42
CA GLY A 442 11.82 -15.59 -1.90
C GLY A 442 12.63 -14.95 -3.03
N TYR A 443 13.77 -15.51 -3.43
CA TYR A 443 14.51 -15.10 -4.61
C TYR A 443 14.26 -16.09 -5.75
N GLY A 444 14.02 -15.59 -6.97
CA GLY A 444 13.85 -16.48 -8.11
C GLY A 444 15.14 -17.25 -8.41
N ASN A 445 15.03 -18.53 -8.80
CA ASN A 445 16.18 -19.38 -9.16
C ASN A 445 17.13 -18.71 -10.17
N ALA A 446 16.63 -17.80 -11.02
CA ALA A 446 17.43 -17.05 -11.98
C ALA A 446 18.37 -16.02 -11.35
N ALA A 447 17.95 -15.43 -10.21
CA ALA A 447 18.75 -14.50 -9.42
C ALA A 447 19.46 -15.18 -8.25
N ASP A 448 19.02 -16.36 -7.82
CA ASP A 448 19.56 -17.03 -6.64
C ASP A 448 20.74 -17.96 -6.97
N ALA A 449 21.90 -17.67 -6.38
CA ALA A 449 23.10 -18.50 -6.50
C ALA A 449 23.55 -19.06 -5.13
N ASP A 450 22.77 -18.84 -4.07
CA ASP A 450 23.01 -19.29 -2.71
C ASP A 450 22.31 -20.63 -2.45
N LEU A 451 22.84 -21.68 -3.08
CA LEU A 451 22.23 -23.01 -3.09
C LEU A 451 22.12 -23.66 -1.69
N ASN A 452 22.70 -23.04 -0.67
CA ASN A 452 22.63 -23.53 0.71
C ASN A 452 21.89 -22.58 1.67
N ASN A 453 21.41 -21.43 1.18
CA ASN A 453 20.63 -20.44 1.92
C ASN A 453 21.34 -19.89 3.18
N ASP A 454 22.66 -19.65 3.09
CA ASP A 454 23.44 -19.03 4.17
C ASP A 454 23.63 -17.51 4.04
N ASN A 455 22.95 -16.89 3.06
CA ASN A 455 23.01 -15.48 2.67
C ASN A 455 24.33 -15.05 2.00
N ALA A 456 25.16 -16.00 1.53
CA ALA A 456 26.43 -15.67 0.90
C ALA A 456 26.81 -16.65 -0.22
N VAL A 457 26.89 -16.16 -1.46
CA VAL A 457 27.30 -16.97 -2.61
C VAL A 457 28.82 -17.20 -2.57
N ASN A 458 29.24 -18.40 -2.17
CA ASN A 458 30.63 -18.68 -1.85
C ASN A 458 31.10 -20.09 -2.32
N GLN A 459 32.22 -20.54 -1.77
CA GLN A 459 32.84 -21.82 -2.14
C GLN A 459 31.93 -23.02 -1.82
N SER A 460 31.09 -22.93 -0.78
CA SER A 460 30.10 -23.94 -0.41
C SER A 460 29.08 -24.13 -1.52
N ASP A 461 28.52 -23.04 -2.04
CA ASP A 461 27.55 -23.05 -3.14
C ASP A 461 28.17 -23.59 -4.41
N PHE A 462 29.40 -23.20 -4.72
CA PHE A 462 30.10 -23.75 -5.89
C PHE A 462 30.30 -25.27 -5.78
N LEU A 463 30.56 -25.79 -4.57
CA LEU A 463 30.68 -27.23 -4.37
C LEU A 463 29.34 -27.95 -4.54
N GLN A 464 28.22 -27.29 -4.23
CA GLN A 464 26.86 -27.81 -4.45
C GLN A 464 26.49 -27.75 -5.93
N PHE A 465 26.69 -26.60 -6.58
CA PHE A 465 26.50 -26.42 -8.03
C PHE A 465 27.27 -27.47 -8.85
N ARG A 466 28.52 -27.76 -8.46
CA ARG A 466 29.34 -28.77 -9.15
C ARG A 466 28.77 -30.19 -9.01
N GLN A 467 28.05 -30.49 -7.93
CA GLN A 467 27.40 -31.80 -7.73
C GLN A 467 26.14 -31.95 -8.59
N THR A 468 25.49 -30.83 -8.92
CA THR A 468 24.27 -30.80 -9.75
C THR A 468 24.58 -30.60 -11.24
N PHE A 469 25.83 -30.40 -11.64
CA PHE A 469 26.18 -30.22 -13.05
C PHE A 469 25.81 -31.46 -13.92
N ASN A 470 25.12 -31.24 -15.04
CA ASN A 470 24.45 -32.24 -15.90
C ASN A 470 23.32 -33.02 -15.19
N THR A 471 22.64 -32.44 -14.22
CA THR A 471 21.38 -32.96 -13.66
C THR A 471 20.21 -32.06 -14.02
N ALA A 472 18.99 -32.43 -13.60
CA ALA A 472 17.79 -31.61 -13.69
C ALA A 472 17.42 -31.06 -12.30
N ASP A 473 18.43 -30.70 -11.50
CA ASP A 473 18.22 -30.09 -10.19
C ASP A 473 17.64 -28.68 -10.39
N PRO A 474 16.42 -28.41 -9.92
CA PRO A 474 15.74 -27.15 -10.20
C PRO A 474 16.41 -25.96 -9.53
N ASP A 475 17.00 -26.13 -8.33
CA ASP A 475 17.60 -25.04 -7.57
C ASP A 475 18.87 -24.51 -8.26
N ALA A 476 19.59 -25.38 -8.97
CA ALA A 476 20.78 -25.01 -9.74
C ALA A 476 20.51 -24.73 -11.24
N ASP A 477 19.29 -24.94 -11.74
CA ASP A 477 18.85 -24.67 -13.12
C ASP A 477 18.35 -23.22 -13.24
N MET A 478 19.30 -22.28 -13.15
CA MET A 478 19.04 -20.85 -13.04
C MET A 478 18.36 -20.25 -14.30
N ASN A 479 18.47 -20.88 -15.46
CA ASN A 479 17.78 -20.44 -16.67
C ASN A 479 16.48 -21.23 -16.97
N SER A 480 16.05 -22.09 -16.05
CA SER A 480 14.87 -22.95 -16.16
C SER A 480 14.85 -23.76 -17.47
N SER A 481 16.02 -24.22 -17.95
CA SER A 481 16.14 -24.98 -19.20
C SER A 481 15.82 -26.47 -19.03
N GLY A 482 15.71 -26.95 -17.79
CA GLY A 482 15.51 -28.34 -17.40
C GLY A 482 16.82 -29.13 -17.23
N GLU A 483 17.99 -28.48 -17.38
CA GLU A 483 19.30 -29.10 -17.21
C GLU A 483 20.34 -28.10 -16.71
N VAL A 484 20.98 -28.40 -15.58
CA VAL A 484 22.09 -27.62 -15.02
C VAL A 484 23.33 -27.78 -15.90
N ASN A 485 23.72 -26.72 -16.62
CA ASN A 485 24.77 -26.77 -17.62
C ASN A 485 25.70 -25.54 -17.58
N GLN A 486 26.45 -25.33 -18.66
CA GLN A 486 27.41 -24.23 -18.76
C GLN A 486 26.74 -22.85 -18.66
N GLN A 487 25.50 -22.70 -19.09
CA GLN A 487 24.76 -21.43 -19.01
C GLN A 487 24.47 -21.07 -17.55
N ASP A 488 24.00 -22.03 -16.75
CA ASP A 488 23.76 -21.85 -15.32
C ASP A 488 25.06 -21.53 -14.58
N TYR A 489 26.16 -22.18 -14.96
CA TYR A 489 27.47 -21.87 -14.38
C TYR A 489 27.90 -20.42 -14.67
N LEU A 490 27.55 -19.87 -15.84
CA LEU A 490 27.84 -18.47 -16.16
C LEU A 490 26.99 -17.53 -15.31
N MET A 491 25.73 -17.86 -15.04
CA MET A 491 24.84 -17.09 -14.15
C MET A 491 25.33 -17.15 -12.70
N PHE A 492 25.59 -18.35 -12.18
CA PHE A 492 26.18 -18.57 -10.85
C PHE A 492 27.47 -17.74 -10.68
N ARG A 493 28.38 -17.80 -11.66
CA ARG A 493 29.67 -17.10 -11.57
C ARG A 493 29.54 -15.58 -11.57
N GLN A 494 28.49 -15.01 -12.16
CA GLN A 494 28.23 -13.55 -12.08
C GLN A 494 27.93 -13.09 -10.66
N ARG A 495 27.44 -14.00 -9.81
CA ARG A 495 27.03 -13.75 -8.43
C ARG A 495 28.04 -14.27 -7.40
N TYR A 496 29.13 -14.90 -7.81
CA TYR A 496 30.13 -15.42 -6.87
C TYR A 496 30.76 -14.30 -6.00
N ASN A 497 30.81 -14.49 -4.68
CA ASN A 497 31.13 -13.51 -3.65
C ASN A 497 30.09 -12.39 -3.45
N SER A 498 28.85 -12.56 -3.91
CA SER A 498 27.73 -11.71 -3.51
C SER A 498 27.14 -12.19 -2.18
N SER A 499 26.24 -11.38 -1.61
CA SER A 499 25.42 -11.72 -0.45
C SER A 499 24.02 -11.19 -0.70
N THR A 500 23.01 -11.74 0.00
CA THR A 500 21.64 -11.21 -0.07
C THR A 500 21.61 -9.68 0.15
N PRO A 501 20.67 -8.98 -0.53
CA PRO A 501 19.64 -9.52 -1.43
C PRO A 501 20.15 -9.85 -2.84
N TYR A 502 19.50 -10.83 -3.48
CA TYR A 502 19.76 -11.24 -4.86
C TYR A 502 18.73 -10.58 -5.78
N TYR A 503 19.18 -9.76 -6.72
CA TYR A 503 18.34 -9.08 -7.70
C TYR A 503 18.69 -9.55 -9.12
#